data_AF-A0A812XF02-F1
#
_entry.id   AF-A0A812XF02-F1
#
_cell.length_a   1.000
_cell.length_b   1.000
_cell.length_c   1.000
_cell.angle_alpha   90.00
_cell.angle_beta   90.00
_cell.angle_gamma   90.00
#
_symmetry.space_group_name_H-M   'P 1'
#
loop_
_entity.id
_entity.type
_entity.pdbx_description
1 polymer ?
#
loop_
_entity_poly.entity_id
_entity_poly.type
_entity_poly.pdbx_seq_one_letter_code
_entity_poly.pdbx_strand_id
1 'polypeptide(L)'
;MSEVGRPQGLVFDVGVSSVQVDDKSRGFNMSNLARSTDTRLDLRMNPESGPSAAEWLQGASAEEIAWVLRKYGDDFQVELEAERIAQLIFDDQQENGPFHSMQRFAELVGQAKIVGGEEFEHTVRGKEHPARLTVQAIRLFLNSELEELQDGLESAFRILDDGGRCLVTTFKRKEEMVVRKFVANHEDPDEATVARIKKKRRLVELYPLSGTDLDYAVRLVSLPLKPATGEVSMNARARSGLQSCGGFVLAFKKLHTRGFLQLMAGRRTAKHQDAPAFLYEKELANPVQHSTKPVVKS
;
A
#
# COMPACT_ATOMS: atom_id res chain seq x y z
N MET A 1 -0.18 -29.49 17.08
CA MET A 1 -0.75 -28.41 16.25
C MET A 1 -1.09 -29.05 14.92
N SER A 2 -2.37 -29.07 14.52
CA SER A 2 -2.78 -29.62 13.23
C SER A 2 -1.99 -28.93 12.11
N GLU A 3 -1.39 -29.69 11.20
CA GLU A 3 -0.71 -29.18 10.01
C GLU A 3 -1.72 -28.38 9.19
N VAL A 4 -1.69 -27.06 9.34
CA VAL A 4 -2.32 -26.18 8.37
C VAL A 4 -1.44 -26.27 7.12
N GLY A 5 -1.95 -26.94 6.08
CA GLY A 5 -1.28 -27.04 4.79
C GLY A 5 -0.98 -25.64 4.20
N ARG A 6 -0.05 -25.58 3.25
CA ARG A 6 0.30 -24.31 2.59
C ARG A 6 -0.93 -23.72 1.87
N PRO A 7 -1.26 -22.43 2.07
CA PRO A 7 -2.41 -21.82 1.42
C PRO A 7 -2.21 -21.68 -0.09
N GLN A 8 -3.30 -21.89 -0.84
CA GLN A 8 -3.36 -21.62 -2.29
C GLN A 8 -3.70 -20.15 -2.60
N GLY A 9 -4.20 -19.42 -1.61
CA GLY A 9 -4.73 -18.07 -1.77
C GLY A 9 -4.50 -17.22 -0.53
N LEU A 10 -4.02 -16.00 -0.71
CA LEU A 10 -3.93 -14.98 0.32
C LEU A 10 -4.53 -13.66 -0.20
N VAL A 11 -5.13 -12.89 0.69
CA VAL A 11 -5.70 -11.57 0.37
C VAL A 11 -5.24 -10.58 1.43
N PHE A 12 -4.65 -9.48 0.99
CA PHE A 12 -4.36 -8.30 1.79
C PHE A 12 -5.34 -7.21 1.41
N ASP A 13 -6.20 -6.82 2.35
CA ASP A 13 -7.00 -5.60 2.24
C ASP A 13 -6.37 -4.48 3.06
N VAL A 14 -5.47 -3.72 2.42
CA VAL A 14 -4.61 -2.76 3.10
C VAL A 14 -5.39 -1.49 3.38
N GLY A 15 -5.58 -1.12 4.65
CA GLY A 15 -6.25 0.14 4.96
C GLY A 15 -6.88 0.15 6.32
N VAL A 16 -7.89 1.01 6.47
CA VAL A 16 -8.63 1.19 7.73
C VAL A 16 -10.03 0.59 7.61
N SER A 17 -10.46 -0.08 8.68
CA SER A 17 -11.79 -0.69 8.74
C SER A 17 -12.90 0.37 8.91
N SER A 18 -14.13 0.01 8.60
CA SER A 18 -15.30 0.85 8.90
C SER A 18 -15.41 1.17 10.39
N VAL A 19 -15.23 0.17 11.25
CA VAL A 19 -15.26 0.30 12.70
C VAL A 19 -14.26 1.36 13.19
N GLN A 20 -13.05 1.40 12.62
CA GLN A 20 -12.05 2.42 12.97
C GLN A 20 -12.45 3.84 12.52
N VAL A 21 -13.11 3.98 11.37
CA VAL A 21 -13.53 5.27 10.81
C VAL A 21 -14.77 5.83 11.52
N ASP A 22 -15.67 4.96 11.95
CA ASP A 22 -16.94 5.34 12.58
C ASP A 22 -16.76 5.69 14.07
N ASP A 23 -15.72 5.17 14.71
CA ASP A 23 -15.37 5.48 16.10
C ASP A 23 -14.57 6.79 16.22
N LYS A 24 -15.23 7.83 16.77
CA LYS A 24 -14.63 9.15 16.99
C LYS A 24 -13.42 9.13 17.94
N SER A 25 -13.33 8.16 18.84
CA SER A 25 -12.20 8.05 19.77
C SER A 25 -10.89 7.68 19.07
N ARG A 26 -10.97 7.21 17.81
CA ARG A 26 -9.84 6.68 17.05
C ARG A 26 -9.23 7.69 16.06
N GLY A 27 -10.00 8.70 15.65
CA GLY A 27 -9.48 9.79 14.80
C GLY A 27 -9.30 9.47 13.31
N PHE A 28 -9.84 8.35 12.79
CA PHE A 28 -9.64 7.95 11.38
C PHE A 28 -10.60 8.61 10.38
N ASN A 29 -11.60 9.38 10.82
CA ASN A 29 -12.60 9.97 9.93
C ASN A 29 -12.05 11.19 9.16
N MET A 30 -11.37 10.90 8.05
CA MET A 30 -10.73 11.92 7.21
C MET A 30 -11.73 12.87 6.52
N SER A 31 -12.97 12.45 6.29
CA SER A 31 -14.00 13.25 5.61
C SER A 31 -14.62 14.31 6.53
N ASN A 32 -14.51 14.14 7.85
CA ASN A 32 -15.11 15.00 8.86
C ASN A 32 -14.07 15.57 9.86
N LEU A 33 -12.79 15.63 9.48
CA LEU A 33 -11.67 16.02 10.35
C LEU A 33 -11.93 17.30 11.17
N ALA A 34 -12.50 18.34 10.54
CA ALA A 34 -12.75 19.63 11.18
C ALA A 34 -14.21 19.85 11.63
N ARG A 35 -15.07 18.81 11.63
CA ARG A 35 -16.50 18.98 11.92
C ARG A 35 -16.91 18.53 13.33
N SER A 36 -16.01 17.90 14.07
CA SER A 36 -16.32 17.28 15.36
C SER A 36 -15.20 17.51 16.35
N THR A 37 -15.45 18.39 17.32
CA THR A 37 -14.56 18.68 18.45
C THR A 37 -14.25 17.43 19.27
N ASP A 38 -15.19 16.48 19.33
CA ASP A 38 -15.10 15.26 20.15
C ASP A 38 -14.16 14.20 19.58
N THR A 39 -13.69 14.38 18.34
CA THR A 39 -12.81 13.40 17.68
C THR A 39 -11.41 13.52 18.27
N ARG A 40 -10.90 12.44 18.88
CA ARG A 40 -9.54 12.42 19.47
C ARG A 40 -8.46 12.29 18.39
N LEU A 41 -7.30 12.87 18.64
CA LEU A 41 -6.10 12.70 17.82
C LEU A 41 -5.35 11.42 18.23
N ASP A 42 -5.90 10.25 17.90
CA ASP A 42 -5.29 8.95 18.23
C ASP A 42 -4.51 8.35 17.05
N LEU A 43 -5.18 7.97 15.97
CA LEU A 43 -4.61 7.40 14.74
C LEU A 43 -3.90 6.04 14.88
N ARG A 44 -3.86 5.41 16.06
CA ARG A 44 -3.35 4.04 16.21
C ARG A 44 -4.36 3.02 15.70
N MET A 45 -3.90 2.04 14.93
CA MET A 45 -4.68 0.87 14.49
C MET A 45 -4.84 -0.13 15.63
N ASN A 46 -3.79 -0.32 16.45
CA ASN A 46 -3.85 -1.02 17.72
C ASN A 46 -3.76 -0.01 18.89
N PRO A 47 -4.86 0.27 19.61
CA PRO A 47 -4.86 1.21 20.73
C PRO A 47 -3.97 0.79 21.91
N GLU A 48 -3.58 -0.49 21.98
CA GLU A 48 -2.73 -1.03 23.05
C GLU A 48 -1.23 -0.92 22.73
N SER A 49 -0.86 -0.44 21.54
CA SER A 49 0.53 -0.38 21.07
C SER A 49 0.96 1.05 20.77
N GLY A 50 2.10 1.45 21.34
CA GLY A 50 2.74 2.73 21.05
C GLY A 50 1.95 3.96 21.50
N PRO A 51 2.54 5.16 21.34
CA PRO A 51 1.88 6.42 21.64
C PRO A 51 0.80 6.73 20.59
N SER A 52 -0.30 7.34 21.05
CA SER A 52 -1.25 8.02 20.17
C SER A 52 -0.56 9.17 19.41
N ALA A 53 -1.19 9.67 18.34
CA ALA A 53 -0.67 10.82 17.61
C ALA A 53 -0.52 12.06 18.51
N ALA A 54 -1.47 12.30 19.42
CA ALA A 54 -1.35 13.35 20.43
C ALA A 54 -0.10 13.18 21.33
N GLU A 55 0.12 11.97 21.85
CA GLU A 55 1.25 11.68 22.74
C GLU A 55 2.60 11.75 22.00
N TRP A 56 2.65 11.25 20.76
CA TRP A 56 3.85 11.33 19.93
C TRP A 56 4.19 12.79 19.62
N LEU A 57 3.22 13.60 19.19
CA LEU A 57 3.44 15.02 18.90
C LEU A 57 3.95 15.79 20.11
N GLN A 58 3.50 15.46 21.33
CA GLN A 58 3.97 16.11 22.54
C GLN A 58 5.47 15.91 22.80
N GLY A 59 6.03 14.77 22.38
CA GLY A 59 7.45 14.45 22.55
C GLY A 59 8.33 14.73 21.32
N ALA A 60 7.73 14.91 20.15
CA ALA A 60 8.45 15.04 18.89
C ALA A 60 8.99 16.46 18.66
N SER A 61 10.19 16.56 18.08
CA SER A 61 10.73 17.85 17.62
C SER A 61 10.13 18.26 16.27
N ALA A 62 10.22 19.54 15.92
CA ALA A 62 9.81 20.01 14.59
C ALA A 62 10.56 19.28 13.46
N GLU A 63 11.84 18.96 13.65
CA GLU A 63 12.63 18.20 12.67
C GLU A 63 12.11 16.77 12.49
N GLU A 64 11.73 16.09 13.58
CA GLU A 64 11.16 14.76 13.54
C GLU A 64 9.81 14.75 12.81
N ILE A 65 8.93 15.70 13.15
CA ILE A 65 7.63 15.85 12.48
C ILE A 65 7.84 16.11 10.99
N ALA A 66 8.73 17.03 10.62
CA ALA A 66 9.04 17.33 9.21
C ALA A 66 9.62 16.10 8.49
N TRP A 67 10.47 15.31 9.14
CA TRP A 67 10.98 14.06 8.59
C TRP A 67 9.87 13.05 8.33
N VAL A 68 8.93 12.87 9.27
CA VAL A 68 7.77 11.99 9.09
C VAL A 68 6.93 12.44 7.89
N LEU A 69 6.63 13.73 7.78
CA LEU A 69 5.83 14.25 6.67
C LEU A 69 6.52 14.08 5.32
N ARG A 70 7.84 14.29 5.23
CA ARG A 70 8.59 14.02 3.98
C ARG A 70 8.65 12.54 3.64
N LYS A 71 8.88 11.67 4.62
CA LYS A 71 9.03 10.23 4.38
C LYS A 71 7.69 9.57 4.05
N TYR A 72 6.62 9.93 4.74
CA TYR A 72 5.32 9.26 4.67
C TYR A 72 4.22 10.06 3.96
N GLY A 73 4.45 11.33 3.59
CA GLY A 73 3.53 12.11 2.77
C GLY A 73 3.38 11.54 1.35
N ASP A 74 2.14 11.30 0.91
CA ASP A 74 1.85 10.67 -0.39
C ASP A 74 1.73 11.68 -1.55
N ASP A 75 2.13 12.95 -1.32
CA ASP A 75 2.08 14.04 -2.30
C ASP A 75 3.26 15.02 -2.11
N PHE A 76 3.81 15.52 -3.23
CA PHE A 76 4.95 16.43 -3.25
C PHE A 76 4.71 17.74 -2.48
N GLN A 77 3.46 18.24 -2.43
CA GLN A 77 3.13 19.43 -1.65
C GLN A 77 3.32 19.21 -0.15
N VAL A 78 2.98 18.03 0.37
CA VAL A 78 3.21 17.71 1.79
C VAL A 78 4.70 17.67 2.09
N GLU A 79 5.50 17.13 1.18
CA GLU A 79 6.96 17.08 1.32
C GLU A 79 7.58 18.49 1.34
N LEU A 80 7.11 19.38 0.45
CA LEU A 80 7.56 20.78 0.39
C LEU A 80 7.15 21.60 1.61
N GLU A 81 5.93 21.38 2.10
CA GLU A 81 5.37 22.13 3.24
C GLU A 81 5.75 21.53 4.60
N ALA A 82 6.47 20.40 4.61
CA ALA A 82 6.73 19.61 5.80
C ALA A 82 7.36 20.42 6.95
N GLU A 83 8.36 21.24 6.67
CA GLU A 83 9.06 22.05 7.67
C GLU A 83 8.13 23.10 8.28
N ARG A 84 7.32 23.73 7.45
CA ARG A 84 6.39 24.77 7.89
C ARG A 84 5.21 24.20 8.68
N ILE A 85 4.65 23.07 8.23
CA ILE A 85 3.62 22.34 8.96
C ILE A 85 4.18 21.91 10.32
N ALA A 86 5.38 21.34 10.35
CA ALA A 86 6.02 20.88 11.57
C ALA A 86 6.29 22.01 12.56
N GLN A 87 6.80 23.15 12.08
CA GLN A 87 7.05 24.32 12.92
C GLN A 87 5.75 24.86 13.52
N LEU A 88 4.69 25.00 12.71
CA LEU A 88 3.38 25.44 13.21
C LEU A 88 2.81 24.50 14.28
N ILE A 89 2.90 23.18 14.07
CA ILE A 89 2.47 22.18 15.05
C ILE A 89 3.28 22.31 16.34
N PHE A 90 4.60 22.48 16.23
CA PHE A 90 5.48 22.61 17.39
C PHE A 90 5.16 23.88 18.19
N ASP A 91 5.11 25.03 17.52
CA ASP A 91 4.85 26.34 18.14
C ASP A 91 3.48 26.37 18.83
N ASP A 92 2.43 25.83 18.18
CA ASP A 92 1.09 25.77 18.75
C ASP A 92 1.03 24.88 20.01
N GLN A 93 1.84 23.82 20.12
CA GLN A 93 1.91 23.06 21.37
C GLN A 93 2.62 23.82 22.49
N GLN A 94 3.64 24.61 22.14
CA GLN A 94 4.36 25.42 23.12
C GLN A 94 3.46 26.52 23.69
N GLU A 95 2.57 27.09 22.88
CA GLU A 95 1.65 28.15 23.28
C GLU A 95 0.37 27.63 23.94
N ASN A 96 -0.28 26.64 23.32
CA ASN A 96 -1.64 26.22 23.65
C ASN A 96 -1.71 24.82 24.29
N GLY A 97 -0.56 24.19 24.53
CA GLY A 97 -0.47 22.85 25.11
C GLY A 97 -0.82 21.73 24.12
N PRO A 98 -0.83 20.46 24.58
CA PRO A 98 -0.97 19.28 23.73
C PRO A 98 -2.26 19.24 22.90
N PHE A 99 -2.20 18.60 21.73
CA PHE A 99 -3.38 18.35 20.91
C PHE A 99 -4.26 17.23 21.50
N HIS A 100 -5.47 17.57 21.94
CA HIS A 100 -6.46 16.56 22.37
C HIS A 100 -7.57 16.30 21.33
N SER A 101 -7.73 17.23 20.38
CA SER A 101 -8.79 17.19 19.37
C SER A 101 -8.20 17.16 17.96
N MET A 102 -8.73 16.26 17.13
CA MET A 102 -8.43 16.20 15.70
C MET A 102 -8.81 17.50 14.98
N GLN A 103 -9.85 18.19 15.44
CA GLN A 103 -10.30 19.43 14.80
C GLN A 103 -9.24 20.52 14.90
N ARG A 104 -8.74 20.84 16.11
CA ARG A 104 -7.68 21.84 16.32
C ARG A 104 -6.45 21.51 15.48
N PHE A 105 -6.03 20.24 15.50
CA PHE A 105 -4.89 19.78 14.71
C PHE A 105 -5.12 19.99 13.21
N ALA A 106 -6.28 19.58 12.69
CA ALA A 106 -6.60 19.70 11.28
C ALA A 106 -6.69 21.17 10.84
N GLU A 107 -7.30 22.04 11.64
CA GLU A 107 -7.41 23.48 11.38
C GLU A 107 -6.03 24.14 11.31
N LEU A 108 -5.15 23.86 12.27
CA LEU A 108 -3.77 24.37 12.28
C LEU A 108 -2.98 23.93 11.04
N VAL A 109 -3.04 22.64 10.69
CA VAL A 109 -2.40 22.13 9.47
C VAL A 109 -3.01 22.77 8.21
N GLY A 110 -4.30 23.11 8.25
CA GLY A 110 -5.00 23.85 7.21
C GLY A 110 -4.45 25.26 7.00
N GLN A 111 -4.09 25.96 8.08
CA GLN A 111 -3.45 27.29 8.02
C GLN A 111 -2.08 27.24 7.39
N ALA A 112 -1.40 26.09 7.49
CA ALA A 112 -0.20 25.88 6.72
C ALA A 112 -0.57 25.90 5.22
N LYS A 113 -1.30 24.94 4.69
CA LYS A 113 -1.44 24.69 3.23
C LYS A 113 -1.57 25.95 2.34
N ILE A 114 -0.52 26.26 1.56
CA ILE A 114 -0.53 27.40 0.61
C ILE A 114 -1.27 26.93 -0.65
N VAL A 115 -2.54 27.26 -0.78
CA VAL A 115 -3.28 27.00 -2.02
C VAL A 115 -3.32 28.27 -2.86
N GLY A 116 -2.32 28.46 -3.73
CA GLY A 116 -2.43 29.36 -4.88
C GLY A 116 -2.73 30.85 -4.60
N GLY A 117 -2.50 31.35 -3.38
CA GLY A 117 -2.77 32.74 -3.01
C GLY A 117 -4.22 33.04 -2.60
N GLU A 118 -5.08 32.04 -2.52
CA GLU A 118 -6.42 32.18 -1.93
C GLU A 118 -6.48 31.36 -0.64
N GLU A 119 -6.84 32.01 0.46
CA GLU A 119 -7.13 31.33 1.73
C GLU A 119 -8.16 30.23 1.45
N PHE A 120 -7.83 29.00 1.87
CA PHE A 120 -8.69 27.85 1.62
C PHE A 120 -9.98 28.04 2.42
N GLU A 121 -11.03 28.52 1.75
CA GLU A 121 -12.37 28.54 2.30
C GLU A 121 -12.72 27.11 2.71
N HIS A 122 -12.90 26.89 4.03
CA HIS A 122 -13.29 25.63 4.69
C HIS A 122 -14.64 25.05 4.19
N THR A 123 -15.20 25.60 3.11
CA THR A 123 -16.59 25.53 2.67
C THR A 123 -16.77 25.06 1.22
N VAL A 124 -15.71 24.70 0.48
CA VAL A 124 -15.90 24.07 -0.84
C VAL A 124 -16.45 22.65 -0.67
N ARG A 125 -17.80 22.55 -0.65
CA ARG A 125 -18.55 21.30 -0.63
C ARG A 125 -17.97 20.32 -1.66
N GLY A 126 -17.34 19.25 -1.16
CA GLY A 126 -16.85 18.15 -1.99
C GLY A 126 -15.32 18.03 -2.13
N LYS A 127 -14.52 19.00 -1.66
CA LYS A 127 -13.05 18.85 -1.59
C LYS A 127 -12.61 18.26 -0.25
N GLU A 128 -11.61 17.39 -0.28
CA GLU A 128 -11.03 16.78 0.92
C GLU A 128 -10.31 17.83 1.78
N HIS A 129 -10.34 17.66 3.10
CA HIS A 129 -9.71 18.61 4.03
C HIS A 129 -8.18 18.69 3.77
N PRO A 130 -7.57 19.88 3.75
CA PRO A 130 -6.13 20.03 3.44
C PRO A 130 -5.19 19.23 4.35
N ALA A 131 -5.57 19.07 5.63
CA ALA A 131 -4.83 18.27 6.60
C ALA A 131 -4.85 16.76 6.36
N ARG A 132 -5.68 16.25 5.43
CA ARG A 132 -5.87 14.82 5.21
C ARG A 132 -4.56 14.09 4.95
N LEU A 133 -3.70 14.63 4.09
CA LEU A 133 -2.45 13.98 3.73
C LEU A 133 -1.42 14.00 4.87
N THR A 134 -1.43 15.05 5.71
CA THR A 134 -0.63 15.13 6.94
C THR A 134 -1.09 14.07 7.95
N VAL A 135 -2.40 13.96 8.20
CA VAL A 135 -2.98 12.92 9.07
C VAL A 135 -2.63 11.53 8.54
N GLN A 136 -2.68 11.33 7.23
CA GLN A 136 -2.32 10.07 6.59
C GLN A 136 -0.82 9.72 6.79
N ALA A 137 0.08 10.69 6.65
CA ALA A 137 1.51 10.49 6.85
C ALA A 137 1.83 10.09 8.29
N ILE A 138 1.24 10.80 9.27
CA ILE A 138 1.41 10.47 10.70
C ILE A 138 0.88 9.06 11.00
N ARG A 139 -0.29 8.72 10.45
CA ARG A 139 -0.89 7.40 10.61
C ARG A 139 -0.02 6.27 10.04
N LEU A 140 0.53 6.47 8.83
CA LEU A 140 1.47 5.53 8.20
C LEU A 140 2.68 5.29 9.09
N PHE A 141 3.23 6.35 9.69
CA PHE A 141 4.37 6.28 10.58
C PHE A 141 4.06 5.55 11.89
N LEU A 142 3.03 5.98 12.63
CA LEU A 142 2.71 5.42 13.95
C LEU A 142 2.38 3.93 13.91
N ASN A 143 1.77 3.48 12.81
CA ASN A 143 1.39 2.08 12.63
C ASN A 143 2.39 1.26 11.83
N SER A 144 3.53 1.86 11.42
CA SER A 144 4.53 1.23 10.56
C SER A 144 3.89 0.53 9.34
N GLU A 145 2.85 1.14 8.75
CA GLU A 145 1.94 0.46 7.81
C GLU A 145 2.70 -0.07 6.57
N LEU A 146 3.73 0.65 6.11
CA LEU A 146 4.51 0.26 4.93
C LEU A 146 5.47 -0.90 5.24
N GLU A 147 6.09 -0.86 6.41
CA GLU A 147 6.98 -1.89 6.92
C GLU A 147 6.21 -3.19 7.20
N GLU A 148 5.05 -3.10 7.87
CA GLU A 148 4.14 -4.23 8.11
C GLU A 148 3.61 -4.84 6.81
N LEU A 149 3.28 -4.01 5.80
CA LEU A 149 2.91 -4.53 4.47
C LEU A 149 4.07 -5.28 3.83
N GLN A 150 5.29 -4.76 3.91
CA GLN A 150 6.47 -5.42 3.37
C GLN A 150 6.71 -6.78 4.06
N ASP A 151 6.73 -6.81 5.39
CA ASP A 151 6.97 -8.03 6.17
C ASP A 151 5.82 -9.05 5.99
N GLY A 152 4.59 -8.55 5.87
CA GLY A 152 3.42 -9.34 5.52
C GLY A 152 3.55 -10.01 4.16
N LEU A 153 4.01 -9.30 3.12
CA LEU A 153 4.25 -9.84 1.78
C LEU A 153 5.35 -10.90 1.78
N GLU A 154 6.46 -10.65 2.47
CA GLU A 154 7.56 -11.62 2.65
C GLU A 154 7.07 -12.90 3.33
N SER A 155 6.25 -12.75 4.38
CA SER A 155 5.69 -13.87 5.14
C SER A 155 4.67 -14.65 4.30
N ALA A 156 3.75 -13.94 3.63
CA ALA A 156 2.78 -14.51 2.71
C ALA A 156 3.48 -15.36 1.64
N PHE A 157 4.53 -14.81 1.07
CA PHE A 157 5.33 -15.47 0.05
C PHE A 157 5.95 -16.80 0.54
N ARG A 158 6.47 -16.85 1.77
CA ARG A 158 7.07 -18.06 2.35
C ARG A 158 6.04 -19.17 2.56
N ILE A 159 4.84 -18.82 3.02
CA ILE A 159 3.81 -19.80 3.37
C ILE A 159 3.01 -20.27 2.16
N LEU A 160 2.82 -19.41 1.14
CA LEU A 160 2.03 -19.72 -0.05
C LEU A 160 2.56 -20.96 -0.75
N ASP A 161 1.64 -21.80 -1.22
CA ASP A 161 1.98 -22.98 -2.01
C ASP A 161 2.43 -22.62 -3.42
N ASP A 162 3.10 -23.55 -4.09
CA ASP A 162 3.52 -23.35 -5.47
C ASP A 162 2.29 -23.20 -6.38
N GLY A 163 2.32 -22.15 -7.19
CA GLY A 163 1.20 -21.76 -8.02
C GLY A 163 0.06 -21.06 -7.28
N GLY A 164 0.15 -20.93 -5.96
CA GLY A 164 -0.76 -20.13 -5.14
C GLY A 164 -0.72 -18.66 -5.52
N ARG A 165 -1.81 -17.94 -5.21
CA ARG A 165 -2.01 -16.54 -5.59
C ARG A 165 -2.15 -15.65 -4.36
N CYS A 166 -1.60 -14.46 -4.44
CA CYS A 166 -1.81 -13.41 -3.45
C CYS A 166 -2.47 -12.20 -4.11
N LEU A 167 -3.57 -11.74 -3.54
CA LEU A 167 -4.28 -10.53 -3.93
C LEU A 167 -3.95 -9.42 -2.94
N VAL A 168 -3.61 -8.23 -3.41
CA VAL A 168 -3.34 -7.07 -2.56
C VAL A 168 -4.17 -5.90 -3.07
N THR A 169 -5.08 -5.38 -2.24
CA THR A 169 -5.78 -4.12 -2.48
C THR A 169 -5.04 -3.00 -1.74
N THR A 170 -4.63 -1.97 -2.48
CA THR A 170 -3.94 -0.79 -1.95
C THR A 170 -4.74 0.46 -2.27
N PHE A 171 -4.69 1.50 -1.43
CA PHE A 171 -5.51 2.72 -1.60
C PHE A 171 -4.67 3.99 -1.65
N LYS A 172 -3.35 3.86 -1.62
CA LYS A 172 -2.36 4.95 -1.64
C LYS A 172 -1.19 4.59 -2.53
N ARG A 173 -0.48 5.59 -3.05
CA ARG A 173 0.65 5.37 -3.95
C ARG A 173 1.82 4.69 -3.24
N LYS A 174 2.16 5.08 -2.01
CA LYS A 174 3.23 4.40 -1.25
C LYS A 174 2.97 2.92 -1.00
N GLU A 175 1.74 2.52 -0.73
CA GLU A 175 1.36 1.11 -0.56
C GLU A 175 1.57 0.32 -1.86
N GLU A 176 1.08 0.85 -3.00
CA GLU A 176 1.31 0.26 -4.32
C GLU A 176 2.81 0.12 -4.62
N MET A 177 3.60 1.14 -4.30
CA MET A 177 5.05 1.12 -4.50
C MET A 177 5.74 0.02 -3.68
N VAL A 178 5.28 -0.27 -2.46
CA VAL A 178 5.78 -1.41 -1.67
C VAL A 178 5.51 -2.73 -2.40
N VAL A 179 4.28 -2.95 -2.88
CA VAL A 179 3.93 -4.18 -3.61
C VAL A 179 4.74 -4.32 -4.91
N ARG A 180 4.87 -3.24 -5.69
CA ARG A 180 5.66 -3.25 -6.93
C ARG A 180 7.14 -3.53 -6.68
N LYS A 181 7.71 -2.93 -5.64
CA LYS A 181 9.11 -3.17 -5.25
C LYS A 181 9.30 -4.62 -4.80
N PHE A 182 8.37 -5.15 -4.01
CA PHE A 182 8.35 -6.55 -3.62
C PHE A 182 8.35 -7.47 -4.86
N VAL A 183 7.44 -7.25 -5.82
CA VAL A 183 7.39 -8.03 -7.06
C VAL A 183 8.69 -7.91 -7.85
N ALA A 184 9.21 -6.70 -8.06
CA ALA A 184 10.45 -6.49 -8.80
C ALA A 184 11.67 -7.18 -8.16
N ASN A 185 11.71 -7.25 -6.82
CA ASN A 185 12.78 -7.93 -6.10
C ASN A 185 12.71 -9.47 -6.19
N HIS A 186 11.53 -10.02 -6.49
CA HIS A 186 11.25 -11.46 -6.46
C HIS A 186 10.85 -12.03 -7.83
N GLU A 187 10.84 -11.23 -8.88
CA GLU A 187 10.51 -11.67 -10.24
C GLU A 187 11.74 -12.29 -10.91
N ASP A 188 11.50 -13.36 -11.68
CA ASP A 188 12.52 -14.02 -12.48
C ASP A 188 12.38 -13.58 -13.95
N PRO A 189 13.48 -13.15 -14.61
CA PRO A 189 13.43 -12.76 -16.02
C PRO A 189 13.12 -13.97 -16.90
N ASP A 190 12.38 -13.73 -17.99
CA ASP A 190 12.25 -14.75 -19.04
C ASP A 190 13.55 -14.98 -19.81
N GLU A 191 13.62 -16.11 -20.53
CA GLU A 191 14.81 -16.54 -21.26
C GLU A 191 15.26 -15.50 -22.31
N ALA A 192 14.30 -14.87 -22.99
CA ALA A 192 14.58 -13.83 -23.97
C ALA A 192 15.23 -12.59 -23.33
N THR A 193 14.79 -12.22 -22.13
CA THR A 193 15.33 -11.10 -21.36
C THR A 193 16.75 -11.39 -20.90
N VAL A 194 17.00 -12.61 -20.42
CA VAL A 194 18.37 -13.03 -20.05
C VAL A 194 19.29 -13.02 -21.26
N ALA A 195 18.86 -13.57 -22.41
CA ALA A 195 19.64 -13.58 -23.64
C ALA A 195 19.99 -12.17 -24.16
N ARG A 196 19.07 -11.20 -23.96
CA ARG A 196 19.26 -9.80 -24.35
C ARG A 196 20.23 -9.06 -23.44
N ILE A 197 20.24 -9.34 -22.14
CA ILE A 197 21.08 -8.65 -21.14
C ILE A 197 22.42 -9.37 -20.99
N LYS A 198 23.40 -9.00 -21.84
CA LYS A 198 24.72 -9.65 -21.88
C LYS A 198 25.58 -9.46 -20.62
N LYS A 199 25.34 -8.41 -19.84
CA LYS A 199 26.13 -8.09 -18.63
C LYS A 199 25.43 -8.66 -17.40
N LYS A 200 26.02 -9.69 -16.77
CA LYS A 200 25.49 -10.31 -15.53
C LYS A 200 25.17 -9.28 -14.44
N ARG A 201 26.05 -8.28 -14.25
CA ARG A 201 25.80 -7.19 -13.29
C ARG A 201 24.50 -6.43 -13.58
N ARG A 202 24.20 -6.16 -14.84
CA ARG A 202 22.97 -5.44 -15.24
C ARG A 202 21.73 -6.32 -15.08
N LEU A 203 21.86 -7.63 -15.28
CA LEU A 203 20.77 -8.57 -15.04
C LEU A 203 20.38 -8.57 -13.56
N VAL A 204 21.36 -8.71 -12.65
CA VAL A 204 21.13 -8.70 -11.19
C VAL A 204 20.58 -7.35 -10.71
N GLU A 205 20.95 -6.24 -11.34
CA GLU A 205 20.40 -4.92 -11.00
C GLU A 205 18.91 -4.81 -11.34
N LEU A 206 18.47 -5.40 -12.46
CA LEU A 206 17.08 -5.37 -12.92
C LEU A 206 16.22 -6.48 -12.30
N TYR A 207 16.84 -7.62 -11.98
CA TYR A 207 16.22 -8.81 -11.42
C TYR A 207 17.08 -9.29 -10.23
N PRO A 208 16.91 -8.69 -9.04
CA PRO A 208 17.72 -8.98 -7.86
C PRO A 208 17.75 -10.47 -7.49
N LEU A 209 16.63 -11.18 -7.68
CA LEU A 209 16.51 -12.61 -7.45
C LEU A 209 17.57 -13.44 -8.20
N SER A 210 17.96 -13.02 -9.42
CA SER A 210 18.99 -13.69 -10.23
C SER A 210 20.40 -13.68 -9.59
N GLY A 211 20.61 -12.87 -8.55
CA GLY A 211 21.84 -12.84 -7.75
C GLY A 211 21.78 -13.68 -6.47
N THR A 212 20.70 -14.41 -6.23
CA THR A 212 20.46 -15.19 -5.00
C THR A 212 20.37 -16.70 -5.28
N ASP A 213 20.44 -17.52 -4.23
CA ASP A 213 20.26 -18.99 -4.31
C ASP A 213 18.81 -19.42 -4.01
N LEU A 214 17.85 -18.49 -4.08
CA LEU A 214 16.44 -18.78 -3.81
C LEU A 214 15.83 -19.59 -4.97
N ASP A 215 15.08 -20.63 -4.63
CA ASP A 215 14.47 -21.59 -5.56
C ASP A 215 13.01 -21.26 -5.88
N TYR A 216 12.67 -19.99 -5.79
CA TYR A 216 11.33 -19.51 -6.03
C TYR A 216 11.32 -18.15 -6.73
N ALA A 217 10.20 -17.82 -7.35
CA ALA A 217 9.94 -16.52 -7.93
C ALA A 217 8.49 -16.10 -7.77
N VAL A 218 8.21 -14.81 -7.99
CA VAL A 218 6.85 -14.30 -8.19
C VAL A 218 6.67 -13.85 -9.63
N ARG A 219 5.45 -13.93 -10.13
CA ARG A 219 5.05 -13.28 -11.37
C ARG A 219 3.80 -12.47 -11.14
N LEU A 220 3.80 -11.24 -11.66
CA LEU A 220 2.59 -10.42 -11.70
C LEU A 220 1.57 -11.06 -12.65
N VAL A 221 0.38 -11.36 -12.15
CA VAL A 221 -0.70 -12.03 -12.90
C VAL A 221 -1.42 -11.06 -13.83
N SER A 222 -1.57 -9.81 -13.38
CA SER A 222 -2.20 -8.75 -14.17
C SER A 222 -1.61 -7.40 -13.81
N LEU A 223 -1.73 -6.44 -14.74
CA LEU A 223 -1.55 -5.05 -14.39
C LEU A 223 -2.54 -4.65 -13.28
N PRO A 224 -2.20 -3.66 -12.45
CA PRO A 224 -3.08 -3.22 -11.38
C PRO A 224 -4.47 -2.85 -11.86
N LEU A 225 -5.49 -3.50 -11.29
CA LEU A 225 -6.88 -3.25 -11.66
C LEU A 225 -7.42 -2.06 -10.87
N LYS A 226 -8.11 -1.16 -11.58
CA LYS A 226 -8.78 0.00 -10.98
C LYS A 226 -10.28 -0.26 -10.81
N PRO A 227 -10.92 0.31 -9.78
CA PRO A 227 -12.37 0.20 -9.64
C PRO A 227 -13.08 0.87 -10.81
N ALA A 228 -14.22 0.29 -11.20
CA ALA A 228 -15.03 0.82 -12.28
C ALA A 228 -15.74 2.13 -11.86
N THR A 229 -16.07 3.00 -12.81
CA THR A 229 -16.77 4.27 -12.51
C THR A 229 -18.08 4.07 -11.75
N GLY A 230 -18.82 3.00 -12.06
CA GLY A 230 -20.06 2.63 -11.34
C GLY A 230 -19.83 2.11 -9.92
N GLU A 231 -18.65 1.54 -9.62
CA GLU A 231 -18.29 1.15 -8.26
C GLU A 231 -17.99 2.38 -7.41
N VAL A 232 -17.26 3.35 -7.95
CA VAL A 232 -16.89 4.59 -7.25
C VAL A 232 -18.09 5.47 -6.90
N SER A 233 -19.17 5.42 -7.70
CA SER A 233 -20.40 6.15 -7.39
C SER A 233 -21.18 5.51 -6.23
N MET A 234 -21.12 4.18 -6.08
CA MET A 234 -21.79 3.44 -5.00
C MET A 234 -20.94 3.34 -3.73
N ASN A 235 -19.62 3.35 -3.86
CA ASN A 235 -18.68 3.22 -2.76
C ASN A 235 -17.64 4.35 -2.80
N ALA A 236 -17.85 5.38 -1.98
CA ALA A 236 -16.92 6.50 -1.87
C ALA A 236 -15.52 6.08 -1.37
N ARG A 237 -15.37 4.91 -0.72
CA ARG A 237 -14.06 4.39 -0.32
C ARG A 237 -13.29 3.76 -1.48
N ALA A 238 -13.98 3.33 -2.54
CA ALA A 238 -13.35 2.95 -3.79
C ALA A 238 -12.87 4.17 -4.60
N ARG A 239 -13.25 5.41 -4.20
CA ARG A 239 -12.93 6.65 -4.93
C ARG A 239 -11.46 7.03 -4.93
N SER A 240 -10.68 6.66 -3.92
CA SER A 240 -9.21 6.78 -3.98
C SER A 240 -8.63 6.04 -5.20
N GLY A 241 -9.36 5.02 -5.70
CA GLY A 241 -9.27 4.40 -7.03
C GLY A 241 -9.10 5.31 -8.24
N LEU A 242 -9.70 6.49 -8.23
CA LEU A 242 -9.95 7.27 -9.45
C LEU A 242 -9.20 8.61 -9.51
N GLN A 243 -8.82 9.19 -8.37
CA GLN A 243 -8.15 10.49 -8.31
C GLN A 243 -6.71 10.31 -7.81
N SER A 244 -5.79 10.24 -8.76
CA SER A 244 -4.33 10.28 -8.64
C SER A 244 -3.60 9.12 -7.91
N CYS A 245 -4.23 8.40 -6.97
CA CYS A 245 -3.57 7.37 -6.15
C CYS A 245 -4.43 6.09 -6.00
N GLY A 246 -4.68 5.41 -7.13
CA GLY A 246 -5.67 4.35 -7.28
C GLY A 246 -5.66 3.25 -6.21
N GLY A 247 -6.84 2.94 -5.67
CA GLY A 247 -7.31 1.58 -5.41
C GLY A 247 -6.80 0.57 -6.44
N PHE A 248 -5.76 -0.19 -6.13
CA PHE A 248 -5.19 -1.18 -7.04
C PHE A 248 -5.32 -2.57 -6.48
N VAL A 249 -5.86 -3.47 -7.30
CA VAL A 249 -5.77 -4.90 -7.06
C VAL A 249 -4.53 -5.43 -7.78
N LEU A 250 -3.51 -5.82 -7.03
CA LEU A 250 -2.34 -6.52 -7.53
C LEU A 250 -2.45 -8.00 -7.22
N ALA A 251 -2.25 -8.84 -8.24
CA ALA A 251 -2.22 -10.28 -8.08
C ALA A 251 -0.84 -10.80 -8.47
N PHE A 252 -0.20 -11.58 -7.60
CA PHE A 252 1.02 -12.31 -7.95
C PHE A 252 0.86 -13.80 -7.68
N LYS A 253 1.60 -14.60 -8.44
CA LYS A 253 1.63 -16.06 -8.34
C LYS A 253 3.02 -16.51 -7.92
N LYS A 254 3.12 -17.39 -6.93
CA LYS A 254 4.38 -18.04 -6.57
C LYS A 254 4.72 -19.12 -7.58
N LEU A 255 5.98 -19.17 -7.98
CA LEU A 255 6.53 -20.15 -8.91
C LEU A 255 7.68 -20.87 -8.21
N HIS A 256 7.74 -22.20 -8.36
CA HIS A 256 8.92 -22.98 -7.98
C HIS A 256 9.97 -22.81 -9.09
N THR A 257 11.18 -22.37 -8.75
CA THR A 257 12.31 -22.28 -9.68
C THR A 257 13.42 -23.24 -9.26
N ARG A 258 13.26 -24.50 -9.68
CA ARG A 258 14.43 -25.32 -10.08
C ARG A 258 14.41 -25.36 -11.60
N GLY A 259 15.21 -24.51 -12.26
CA GLY A 259 15.29 -24.63 -13.72
C GLY A 259 16.12 -23.62 -14.50
N PHE A 260 16.40 -22.41 -14.02
CA PHE A 260 17.04 -21.44 -14.92
C PHE A 260 18.58 -21.36 -14.75
N LEU A 261 19.08 -21.27 -13.52
CA LEU A 261 20.54 -21.23 -13.28
C LEU A 261 21.22 -22.61 -13.36
N GLN A 262 20.49 -23.71 -13.16
CA GLN A 262 21.02 -25.07 -13.32
C GLN A 262 21.24 -25.44 -14.80
N LEU A 263 20.55 -24.76 -15.72
CA LEU A 263 20.79 -24.81 -17.17
C LEU A 263 22.04 -24.01 -17.58
N MET A 264 22.41 -22.98 -16.80
CA MET A 264 23.56 -22.11 -17.08
C MET A 264 24.86 -22.53 -16.36
N ALA A 265 24.77 -23.27 -15.26
CA ALA A 265 25.91 -23.85 -14.55
C ALA A 265 26.14 -25.31 -15.02
N GLY A 266 26.78 -25.46 -16.18
CA GLY A 266 26.76 -26.69 -16.96
C GLY A 266 27.02 -28.02 -16.23
N ARG A 267 26.25 -29.04 -16.63
CA ARG A 267 26.74 -30.42 -16.87
C ARG A 267 25.75 -31.17 -17.77
N ARG A 268 26.26 -31.61 -18.93
CA ARG A 268 25.84 -32.88 -19.52
C ARG A 268 25.88 -33.93 -18.41
N THR A 269 24.75 -34.54 -18.09
CA THR A 269 24.54 -35.97 -17.75
C THR A 269 23.32 -36.09 -16.86
N ALA A 270 22.23 -36.59 -17.43
CA ALA A 270 21.38 -37.68 -16.92
C ALA A 270 19.94 -37.46 -17.40
N LYS A 271 19.42 -38.48 -18.07
CA LYS A 271 18.03 -38.59 -18.50
C LYS A 271 17.11 -38.39 -17.30
N HIS A 272 16.36 -37.30 -17.28
CA HIS A 272 15.04 -37.28 -16.67
C HIS A 272 14.03 -37.01 -17.80
N GLN A 273 13.55 -38.10 -18.38
CA GLN A 273 12.20 -38.11 -18.94
C GLN A 273 11.24 -37.82 -17.76
N ASP A 274 10.21 -37.02 -18.00
CA ASP A 274 9.15 -36.63 -17.05
C ASP A 274 9.33 -35.31 -16.28
N ALA A 275 9.78 -34.24 -16.97
CA ALA A 275 9.38 -32.88 -16.59
C ALA A 275 8.14 -32.49 -17.42
N PRO A 276 6.99 -32.13 -16.80
CA PRO A 276 5.83 -31.69 -17.56
C PRO A 276 6.16 -30.40 -18.30
N ALA A 277 5.96 -30.41 -19.61
CA ALA A 277 6.02 -29.23 -20.45
C ALA A 277 4.94 -28.24 -19.97
N PHE A 278 5.33 -27.26 -19.16
CA PHE A 278 4.43 -26.17 -18.81
C PHE A 278 4.30 -25.27 -20.03
N LEU A 279 3.20 -25.47 -20.76
CA LEU A 279 2.73 -24.64 -21.85
C LEU A 279 2.63 -23.19 -21.37
N TYR A 280 3.62 -22.39 -21.74
CA TYR A 280 3.49 -20.94 -21.80
C TYR A 280 2.43 -20.58 -22.85
N GLU A 281 1.60 -19.60 -22.53
CA GLU A 281 0.59 -18.96 -23.39
C GLU A 281 -0.66 -19.78 -23.75
N LYS A 282 -1.75 -19.52 -23.00
CA LYS A 282 -3.15 -19.29 -23.45
C LYS A 282 -4.14 -19.67 -22.35
N GLU A 283 -4.35 -18.83 -21.33
CA GLU A 283 -5.52 -19.03 -20.46
C GLU A 283 -6.09 -17.80 -19.74
N LEU A 284 -5.85 -16.59 -20.27
CA LEU A 284 -6.50 -15.37 -19.74
C LEU A 284 -7.22 -14.54 -20.82
N ALA A 285 -7.61 -15.16 -21.93
CA ALA A 285 -8.36 -14.49 -23.01
C ALA A 285 -9.82 -14.96 -23.14
N ASN A 286 -10.48 -15.36 -22.05
CA ASN A 286 -11.93 -15.58 -22.05
C ASN A 286 -12.61 -14.59 -21.09
N PRO A 287 -13.24 -13.51 -21.58
CA PRO A 287 -14.14 -12.72 -20.76
C PRO A 287 -15.32 -13.61 -20.35
N VAL A 288 -15.60 -13.66 -19.05
CA VAL A 288 -16.81 -14.29 -18.51
C VAL A 288 -18.01 -13.61 -19.16
N GLN A 289 -18.72 -14.33 -20.03
CA GLN A 289 -20.02 -13.89 -20.52
C GLN A 289 -21.00 -13.92 -19.36
N HIS A 290 -21.38 -12.74 -18.86
CA HIS A 290 -22.47 -12.61 -17.91
C HIS A 290 -23.79 -13.03 -18.59
N SER A 291 -24.30 -14.20 -18.21
CA SER A 291 -25.68 -14.60 -18.50
C SER A 291 -26.62 -13.79 -17.61
N THR A 292 -27.27 -12.78 -18.18
CA THR A 292 -28.40 -12.09 -17.55
C THR A 292 -29.65 -12.97 -17.71
N LYS A 293 -30.05 -13.68 -16.65
CA LYS A 293 -31.43 -14.15 -16.51
C LYS A 293 -32.08 -13.42 -15.33
N PRO A 294 -33.24 -12.78 -15.54
CA PRO A 294 -33.95 -12.09 -14.47
C PRO A 294 -34.57 -13.10 -13.50
N VAL A 295 -34.34 -12.92 -12.20
CA VAL A 295 -35.04 -13.64 -11.15
C VAL A 295 -36.43 -13.00 -11.01
N VAL A 296 -37.45 -13.77 -11.38
CA VAL A 296 -38.86 -13.45 -11.13
C VAL A 296 -39.13 -13.57 -9.64
N LYS A 297 -39.71 -12.53 -9.05
CA LYS A 297 -40.19 -12.52 -7.66
C LYS A 297 -41.43 -13.41 -7.51
N SER A 298 -41.44 -14.26 -6.49
CA SER A 298 -42.64 -14.80 -5.83
C SER A 298 -42.58 -14.40 -4.36
#